data_AF-A0A1V5AET1-F1
#
_entry.id   AF-A0A1V5AET1-F1
#
_cell.length_a   1.000
_cell.length_b   1.000
_cell.length_c   1.000
_cell.angle_alpha   90.00
_cell.angle_beta   90.00
_cell.angle_gamma   90.00
#
_symmetry.space_group_name_H-M   'P 1'
#
loop_
_entity.id
_entity.type
_entity.pdbx_description
1 polymer ?
#
loop_
_entity_poly.entity_id
_entity_poly.type
_entity_poly.pdbx_seq_one_letter_code
_entity_poly.pdbx_strand_id
1 'polypeptide(L)'
;MYKRMKLQGVVSIPPDQLGNPLKESVEIALRNKYEARVDKTLGEIVAVLGADQIGEGHILAGRGEVYYDVVFDAVAFKPEMQEVIEGEVVEIVKFGAFLSVGPFDGLLHVSQITNEYISYDEKNARLVSKDSSRYLAEGDRVRARIIAVSLNEKEPRSSKIGLTMRQTGLGKVEWLEAARKAQEAEVALVEKTSRSAGRDKKAQKAPETVTDSAGQALAEAKSAPADPEPAKASDSVEGIGEAK
;
A
#
# COMPACT_ATOMS: atom_id res chain seq x y z
N MET A 1 -7.07 4.89 4.12
CA MET A 1 -6.80 6.21 4.76
C MET A 1 -7.97 6.78 5.56
N TYR A 2 -7.65 7.49 6.66
CA TYR A 2 -8.58 8.36 7.38
C TYR A 2 -8.78 9.68 6.63
N LYS A 3 -10.05 10.07 6.44
CA LYS A 3 -10.45 11.32 5.79
C LYS A 3 -11.41 12.05 6.71
N ARG A 4 -11.14 13.33 6.95
CA ARG A 4 -12.11 14.25 7.55
C ARG A 4 -13.01 14.78 6.45
N MET A 5 -14.31 14.70 6.63
CA MET A 5 -15.31 15.14 5.66
C MET A 5 -16.44 15.90 6.33
N LYS A 6 -16.99 16.87 5.60
CA LYS A 6 -18.25 17.53 5.95
C LYS A 6 -19.39 16.78 5.30
N LEU A 7 -20.34 16.34 6.11
CA LEU A 7 -21.53 15.61 5.67
C LEU A 7 -22.76 16.43 5.99
N GLN A 8 -23.75 16.37 5.10
CA GLN A 8 -25.08 16.91 5.31
C GLN A 8 -26.03 15.73 5.46
N GLY A 9 -26.84 15.75 6.51
CA GLY A 9 -27.78 14.68 6.81
C GLY A 9 -28.96 15.16 7.63
N VAL A 10 -30.01 14.35 7.62
CA VAL A 10 -31.20 14.58 8.44
C VAL A 10 -31.12 13.67 9.66
N VAL A 11 -31.31 14.20 10.86
CA VAL A 11 -31.41 13.41 12.09
C VAL A 11 -32.79 13.54 12.71
N SER A 12 -33.30 12.45 13.27
CA SER A 12 -34.53 12.45 14.05
C SER A 12 -34.18 12.44 15.54
N ILE A 13 -34.78 13.36 16.29
CA ILE A 13 -34.67 13.42 17.74
C ILE A 13 -35.98 12.89 18.33
N PRO A 14 -35.92 11.81 19.14
CA PRO A 14 -37.11 11.27 19.79
C PRO A 14 -37.63 12.23 20.88
N PRO A 15 -38.93 12.18 21.24
CA PRO A 15 -39.53 13.04 22.26
C PRO A 15 -38.77 13.05 23.59
N ASP A 16 -38.26 11.88 23.99
CA ASP A 16 -37.54 11.68 25.25
C ASP A 16 -36.25 12.50 25.34
N GLN A 17 -35.66 12.87 24.19
CA GLN A 17 -34.42 13.63 24.09
C GLN A 17 -34.65 15.13 23.85
N LEU A 18 -35.90 15.59 23.77
CA LEU A 18 -36.23 17.02 23.59
C LEU A 18 -36.00 17.85 24.86
N GLY A 19 -35.85 17.22 26.02
CA GLY A 19 -35.56 17.91 27.28
C GLY A 19 -34.10 18.35 27.44
N ASN A 20 -33.18 17.77 26.66
CA ASN A 20 -31.76 18.10 26.69
C ASN A 20 -31.45 19.32 25.80
N PRO A 21 -30.28 19.97 25.98
CA PRO A 21 -29.82 21.00 25.07
C PRO A 21 -29.80 20.48 23.62
N LEU A 22 -30.36 21.25 22.68
CA LEU A 22 -30.52 20.84 21.28
C LEU A 22 -29.24 20.29 20.66
N LYS A 23 -28.11 20.95 20.92
CA LYS A 23 -26.80 20.54 20.39
C LYS A 23 -26.40 19.13 20.84
N GLU A 24 -26.64 18.80 22.11
CA GLU A 24 -26.30 17.49 22.69
C GLU A 24 -27.20 16.40 22.13
N SER A 25 -28.51 16.65 22.03
CA SER A 25 -29.46 15.72 21.42
C SER A 25 -29.14 15.44 19.95
N VAL A 26 -28.76 16.48 19.19
CA VAL A 26 -28.33 16.35 17.80
C VAL A 26 -27.04 15.53 17.70
N GLU A 27 -26.05 15.79 18.54
CA GLU A 27 -24.79 15.03 18.53
C GLU A 27 -25.01 13.55 18.87
N ILE A 28 -25.82 13.25 19.89
CA ILE A 28 -26.18 11.88 20.25
C ILE A 28 -26.93 11.19 19.10
N ALA A 29 -27.90 11.87 18.49
CA ALA A 29 -28.66 11.34 17.36
C ALA A 29 -27.75 11.10 16.13
N LEU A 30 -26.81 12.00 15.84
CA LEU A 30 -25.83 11.85 14.78
C LEU A 30 -24.92 10.64 15.02
N ARG A 31 -24.37 10.51 16.24
CA ARG A 31 -23.50 9.39 16.60
C ARG A 31 -24.22 8.06 16.42
N ASN A 32 -25.40 7.92 17.01
CA ASN A 32 -26.19 6.69 16.91
C ASN A 32 -26.59 6.34 15.47
N LYS A 33 -26.81 7.34 14.61
CA LYS A 33 -27.26 7.12 13.24
C LYS A 33 -26.12 6.78 12.29
N TYR A 34 -25.00 7.52 12.39
CA TYR A 34 -23.94 7.52 11.39
C TYR A 34 -22.66 6.79 11.82
N GLU A 35 -22.37 6.62 13.11
CA GLU A 35 -21.18 5.87 13.53
C GLU A 35 -21.29 4.38 13.16
N ALA A 36 -20.15 3.77 12.82
CA ALA A 36 -20.03 2.39 12.36
C ALA A 36 -20.85 2.04 11.10
N ARG A 37 -21.33 3.04 10.37
CA ARG A 37 -21.96 2.84 9.07
C ARG A 37 -20.90 2.78 7.98
N VAL A 38 -21.00 1.76 7.14
CA VAL A 38 -20.13 1.56 5.98
C VAL A 38 -20.88 1.95 4.72
N ASP A 39 -20.28 2.86 3.96
CA ASP A 39 -20.69 3.24 2.62
C ASP A 39 -19.53 2.96 1.65
N LYS A 40 -19.79 2.45 0.45
CA LYS A 40 -18.72 2.16 -0.54
C LYS A 40 -17.98 3.43 -0.99
N THR A 41 -18.69 4.55 -1.01
CA THR A 41 -18.17 5.84 -1.48
C THR A 41 -17.40 6.54 -0.37
N LEU A 42 -17.98 6.62 0.83
CA LEU A 42 -17.41 7.37 1.96
C LEU A 42 -16.44 6.53 2.81
N GLY A 43 -16.60 5.20 2.81
CA GLY A 43 -15.91 4.30 3.73
C GLY A 43 -16.74 4.06 5.00
N GLU A 44 -16.07 3.63 6.06
CA GLU A 44 -16.68 3.49 7.38
C GLU A 44 -16.58 4.80 8.15
N ILE A 45 -17.70 5.32 8.65
CA ILE A 45 -17.69 6.48 9.54
C ILE A 45 -17.25 6.02 10.92
N VAL A 46 -16.03 6.40 11.31
CA VAL A 46 -15.41 5.99 12.59
C VAL A 46 -15.94 6.85 13.74
N ALA A 47 -16.07 8.15 13.53
CA ALA A 47 -16.53 9.07 14.56
C ALA A 47 -17.16 10.33 13.96
N VAL A 48 -18.20 10.83 14.63
CA VAL A 48 -18.75 12.17 14.37
C VAL A 48 -18.12 13.16 15.35
N LEU A 49 -17.44 14.18 14.83
CA LEU A 49 -16.71 15.16 15.65
C LEU A 49 -17.65 16.20 16.26
N GLY A 50 -18.65 16.65 15.52
CA GLY A 50 -19.60 17.65 15.98
C GLY A 50 -20.46 18.21 14.86
N ALA A 51 -21.57 18.84 15.26
CA ALA A 51 -22.46 19.56 14.36
C ALA A 51 -22.01 21.03 14.23
N ASP A 52 -21.81 21.49 13.00
CA ASP A 52 -21.46 22.88 12.70
C ASP A 52 -22.72 23.75 12.54
N GLN A 53 -23.71 23.24 11.82
CA GLN A 53 -24.95 23.95 11.52
C GLN A 53 -26.14 23.04 11.76
N ILE A 54 -27.08 23.52 12.56
CA ILE A 54 -28.36 22.86 12.85
C ILE A 54 -29.44 23.74 12.22
N GLY A 55 -30.14 23.18 11.24
CA GLY A 55 -31.26 23.82 10.55
C GLY A 55 -32.55 23.78 11.37
N GLU A 56 -33.65 24.12 10.71
CA GLU A 56 -34.97 24.12 11.34
C GLU A 56 -35.50 22.70 11.54
N GLY A 57 -36.13 22.47 12.70
CA GLY A 57 -36.76 21.20 13.03
C GLY A 57 -38.17 21.12 12.46
N HIS A 58 -38.47 20.05 11.72
CA HIS A 58 -39.82 19.78 11.22
C HIS A 58 -40.38 18.48 11.82
N ILE A 59 -41.68 18.49 12.12
CA ILE A 59 -42.39 17.34 12.70
C ILE A 59 -43.31 16.76 11.64
N LEU A 60 -43.23 15.45 11.44
CA LEU A 60 -44.12 14.74 10.53
C LEU A 60 -45.39 14.32 11.27
N ALA A 61 -46.56 14.57 10.68
CA ALA A 61 -47.83 14.17 11.27
C ALA A 61 -47.86 12.64 11.50
N GLY A 62 -48.17 12.23 12.74
CA GLY A 62 -48.19 10.83 13.14
C GLY A 62 -46.84 10.27 13.63
N ARG A 63 -45.75 11.05 13.63
CA ARG A 63 -44.50 10.72 14.31
C ARG A 63 -44.21 11.79 15.37
N GLY A 64 -43.88 11.36 16.59
CA GLY A 64 -43.48 12.26 17.68
C GLY A 64 -42.03 12.78 17.56
N GLU A 65 -41.30 12.36 16.53
CA GLU A 65 -39.91 12.73 16.31
C GLU A 65 -39.80 14.10 15.62
N VAL A 66 -38.79 14.88 16.00
CA VAL A 66 -38.44 16.12 15.32
C VAL A 66 -37.25 15.85 14.40
N TYR A 67 -37.39 16.18 13.12
CA TYR A 67 -36.35 16.00 12.11
C TYR A 67 -35.59 17.30 11.92
N TYR A 68 -34.27 17.26 12.07
CA TYR A 68 -33.37 18.40 11.86
C TYR A 68 -32.44 18.12 10.70
N ASP A 69 -32.30 19.11 9.82
CA ASP A 69 -31.24 19.14 8.82
C ASP A 69 -29.95 19.62 9.47
N VAL A 70 -28.88 18.81 9.39
CA VAL A 70 -27.64 19.09 10.11
C VAL A 70 -26.45 18.91 9.18
N VAL A 71 -25.54 19.88 9.24
CA VAL A 71 -24.20 19.78 8.65
C VAL A 71 -23.22 19.49 9.75
N PHE A 72 -22.49 18.38 9.62
CA PHE A 72 -21.59 17.87 10.64
C PHE A 72 -20.24 17.44 10.07
N ASP A 73 -19.21 17.54 10.90
CA ASP A 73 -17.87 17.04 10.61
C ASP A 73 -17.77 15.58 11.07
N ALA A 74 -17.30 14.70 10.18
CA ALA A 74 -17.08 13.29 10.48
C ALA A 74 -15.69 12.83 10.02
N VAL A 75 -15.18 11.81 10.70
CA VAL A 75 -13.98 11.08 10.31
C VAL A 75 -14.41 9.74 9.73
N ALA A 76 -14.12 9.53 8.45
CA ALA A 76 -14.33 8.24 7.81
C ALA A 76 -13.00 7.57 7.49
N PHE A 77 -12.99 6.24 7.57
CA PHE A 77 -11.89 5.41 7.12
C PHE A 77 -12.27 4.72 5.81
N LYS A 78 -11.52 5.03 4.76
CA LYS A 78 -11.71 4.41 3.44
C LYS A 78 -10.41 3.74 3.00
N PRO A 79 -10.36 2.40 2.90
CA PRO A 79 -9.21 1.72 2.30
C PRO A 79 -9.20 1.94 0.79
N GLU A 80 -8.05 2.34 0.24
CA GLU A 80 -7.85 2.49 -1.20
C GLU A 80 -7.01 1.34 -1.79
N MET A 81 -7.26 1.03 -3.06
CA MET A 81 -6.50 0.01 -3.78
C MET A 81 -5.05 0.45 -3.93
N GLN A 82 -4.10 -0.49 -3.79
CA GLN A 82 -2.65 -0.26 -3.84
C GLN A 82 -2.08 0.61 -2.71
N GLU A 83 -2.88 0.95 -1.69
CA GLU A 83 -2.43 1.71 -0.54
C GLU A 83 -1.49 0.86 0.34
N VAL A 84 -0.41 1.48 0.83
CA VAL A 84 0.48 0.87 1.81
C VAL A 84 0.02 1.25 3.21
N ILE A 85 -0.25 0.25 4.03
CA ILE A 85 -0.79 0.37 5.38
C ILE A 85 0.16 -0.28 6.38
N GLU A 86 0.10 0.19 7.62
CA GLU A 86 0.70 -0.48 8.76
C GLU A 86 -0.40 -1.00 9.67
N GLY A 87 -0.28 -2.25 10.09
CA GLY A 87 -1.23 -2.90 10.96
C GLY A 87 -0.54 -3.83 11.94
N GLU A 88 -1.30 -4.30 12.91
CA GLU A 88 -0.87 -5.31 13.88
C GLU A 88 -1.54 -6.63 13.54
N VAL A 89 -0.79 -7.73 13.66
CA VAL A 89 -1.36 -9.07 13.48
C VAL A 89 -2.22 -9.43 14.70
N VAL A 90 -3.52 -9.59 14.49
CA VAL A 90 -4.47 -9.97 15.55
C VAL A 90 -4.52 -11.47 15.73
N GLU A 91 -4.55 -12.21 14.62
CA GLU A 91 -4.74 -13.66 14.63
C GLU A 91 -3.97 -14.30 13.49
N ILE A 92 -3.41 -15.48 13.73
CA ILE A 92 -2.74 -16.28 12.71
C ILE A 92 -3.47 -17.60 12.51
N VAL A 93 -3.73 -17.94 11.25
CA VAL A 93 -4.41 -19.16 10.84
C VAL A 93 -3.59 -19.93 9.79
N LYS A 94 -3.94 -21.19 9.54
CA LYS A 94 -3.21 -22.05 8.59
C LYS A 94 -3.11 -21.47 7.17
N PHE A 95 -4.10 -20.68 6.76
CA PHE A 95 -4.19 -20.10 5.41
C PHE A 95 -3.77 -18.63 5.35
N GLY A 96 -3.38 -18.01 6.46
CA GLY A 96 -2.95 -16.61 6.46
C GLY A 96 -2.83 -15.98 7.84
N ALA A 97 -2.72 -14.65 7.85
CA ALA A 97 -2.76 -13.84 9.05
C ALA A 97 -3.81 -12.74 8.89
N PHE A 98 -4.51 -12.42 9.98
CA PHE A 98 -5.41 -11.29 10.07
C PHE A 98 -4.67 -10.09 10.65
N LEU A 99 -4.68 -8.99 9.91
CA LEU A 99 -4.06 -7.74 10.31
C LEU A 99 -5.17 -6.75 10.63
N SER A 100 -5.14 -6.14 11.81
CA SER A 100 -6.04 -5.03 12.12
C SER A 100 -5.54 -3.78 11.41
N VAL A 101 -6.43 -3.18 10.61
CA VAL A 101 -6.16 -1.96 9.82
C VAL A 101 -7.19 -0.89 10.18
N GLY A 102 -7.20 -0.50 11.46
CA GLY A 102 -8.15 0.47 11.99
C GLY A 102 -9.51 -0.19 12.26
N PRO A 103 -10.61 0.21 11.58
CA PRO A 103 -11.94 -0.37 11.82
C PRO A 103 -12.19 -1.69 11.08
N PHE A 104 -11.34 -2.04 10.11
CA PHE A 104 -11.45 -3.27 9.33
C PHE A 104 -10.28 -4.21 9.61
N ASP A 105 -10.55 -5.50 9.44
CA ASP A 105 -9.53 -6.54 9.43
C ASP A 105 -9.15 -6.92 7.99
N GLY A 106 -7.85 -6.94 7.73
CA GLY A 106 -7.27 -7.35 6.47
C GLY A 106 -6.79 -8.80 6.52
N LEU A 107 -7.14 -9.58 5.51
CA LEU A 107 -6.63 -10.92 5.33
C LEU A 107 -5.35 -10.88 4.51
N LEU A 108 -4.28 -11.42 5.09
CA LEU A 108 -3.02 -11.70 4.42
C LEU A 108 -2.90 -13.20 4.17
N HIS A 109 -3.14 -13.63 2.94
CA HIS A 109 -3.02 -15.05 2.57
C HIS A 109 -1.56 -15.52 2.66
N VAL A 110 -1.29 -16.79 3.04
CA VAL A 110 0.09 -17.31 3.17
C VAL A 110 0.95 -17.08 1.93
N SER A 111 0.37 -17.22 0.73
CA SER A 111 1.05 -17.02 -0.55
C SER A 111 1.40 -15.54 -0.85
N GLN A 112 0.94 -14.61 -0.02
CA GLN A 112 1.18 -13.18 -0.14
C GLN A 112 2.11 -12.64 0.98
N ILE A 113 2.59 -13.49 1.89
CA ILE A 113 3.51 -13.10 2.96
C ILE A 113 4.95 -13.01 2.42
N THR A 114 5.47 -14.13 1.90
CA THR A 114 6.84 -14.26 1.39
C THR A 114 6.83 -15.08 0.09
N ASN A 115 7.90 -15.00 -0.70
CA ASN A 115 8.12 -15.86 -1.89
C ASN A 115 8.50 -17.31 -1.53
N GLU A 116 8.71 -17.61 -0.25
CA GLU A 116 9.24 -18.86 0.26
C GLU A 116 8.13 -19.78 0.78
N TYR A 117 8.47 -21.04 1.02
CA TYR A 117 7.54 -21.98 1.63
C TYR A 117 7.37 -21.67 3.13
N ILE A 118 6.14 -21.33 3.50
CA ILE A 118 5.77 -21.03 4.89
C ILE A 118 5.16 -22.28 5.53
N SER A 119 5.66 -22.62 6.71
CA SER A 119 5.08 -23.64 7.58
C SER A 119 4.32 -22.96 8.71
N TYR A 120 3.12 -23.46 9.02
CA TYR A 120 2.36 -23.06 10.19
C TYR A 120 2.72 -23.95 11.39
N ASP A 121 3.12 -23.33 12.50
CA ASP A 121 3.31 -24.02 13.78
C ASP A 121 2.07 -23.83 14.65
N GLU A 122 1.28 -24.90 14.79
CA GLU A 122 0.06 -24.93 15.61
C GLU A 122 0.31 -24.62 17.09
N LYS A 123 1.50 -24.94 17.62
CA LYS A 123 1.77 -24.80 19.06
C LYS A 123 1.96 -23.35 19.49
N ASN A 124 2.47 -22.52 18.59
CA ASN A 124 2.84 -21.14 18.90
C ASN A 124 2.01 -20.12 18.10
N ALA A 125 1.08 -20.57 17.26
CA ALA A 125 0.35 -19.73 16.29
C ALA A 125 1.30 -18.84 15.47
N ARG A 126 2.36 -19.44 14.90
CA ARG A 126 3.40 -18.73 14.15
C ARG A 126 3.51 -19.24 12.73
N LEU A 127 3.75 -18.33 11.80
CA LEU A 127 4.11 -18.64 10.42
C LEU A 127 5.62 -18.50 10.27
N VAL A 128 6.30 -19.61 9.97
CA VAL A 128 7.76 -19.67 9.86
C VAL A 128 8.15 -19.97 8.42
N SER A 129 9.06 -19.15 7.88
CA SER A 129 9.64 -19.36 6.56
C SER A 129 10.83 -20.32 6.64
N LYS A 130 10.86 -21.34 5.78
CA LYS A 130 11.91 -22.36 5.81
C LYS A 130 13.29 -21.85 5.38
N ASP A 131 13.36 -20.94 4.40
CA ASP A 131 14.62 -20.53 3.79
C ASP A 131 15.26 -19.32 4.50
N SER A 132 14.45 -18.34 4.89
CA SER A 132 14.93 -17.10 5.53
C SER A 132 14.90 -17.09 7.06
N SER A 133 14.45 -18.18 7.71
CA SER A 133 14.28 -18.28 9.17
C SER A 133 13.43 -17.14 9.78
N ARG A 134 12.63 -16.45 8.95
CA ARG A 134 11.73 -15.37 9.38
C ARG A 134 10.47 -15.97 9.96
N TYR A 135 9.94 -15.38 11.02
CA TYR A 135 8.65 -15.76 11.57
C TYR A 135 7.72 -14.56 11.72
N LEU A 136 6.43 -14.82 11.66
CA LEU A 136 5.35 -13.89 11.99
C LEU A 136 4.55 -14.47 13.16
N ALA A 137 4.35 -13.66 14.19
CA ALA A 137 3.57 -13.97 15.37
C ALA A 137 2.42 -12.98 15.56
N GLU A 138 1.44 -13.34 16.39
CA GLU A 138 0.40 -12.43 16.87
C GLU A 138 1.05 -11.27 17.64
N GLY A 139 0.53 -10.05 17.44
CA GLY A 139 1.08 -8.80 17.98
C GLY A 139 2.21 -8.18 17.16
N ASP A 140 2.68 -8.84 16.09
CA ASP A 140 3.72 -8.26 15.24
C ASP A 140 3.17 -7.09 14.41
N ARG A 141 3.95 -5.99 14.36
CA ARG A 141 3.66 -4.86 13.48
C ARG A 141 4.21 -5.10 12.08
N VAL A 142 3.33 -4.96 11.10
CA VAL A 142 3.59 -5.30 9.70
C VAL A 142 3.15 -4.17 8.78
N ARG A 143 3.97 -3.92 7.76
CA ARG A 143 3.64 -3.02 6.67
C ARG A 143 3.23 -3.85 5.45
N ALA A 144 2.01 -3.66 4.99
CA ALA A 144 1.41 -4.40 3.90
C ALA A 144 0.78 -3.45 2.87
N ARG A 145 0.50 -3.96 1.67
CA ARG A 145 -0.23 -3.22 0.63
C ARG A 145 -1.60 -3.84 0.39
N ILE A 146 -2.61 -3.01 0.19
CA ILE A 146 -3.96 -3.43 -0.18
C ILE A 146 -4.00 -3.83 -1.66
N ILE A 147 -4.36 -5.08 -1.93
CA ILE A 147 -4.58 -5.59 -3.31
C ILE A 147 -6.05 -5.56 -3.68
N ALA A 148 -6.93 -5.89 -2.74
CA ALA A 148 -8.35 -6.05 -3.00
C ALA A 148 -9.16 -5.45 -1.87
N VAL A 149 -10.21 -4.72 -2.21
CA VAL A 149 -11.15 -4.13 -1.27
C VAL A 149 -12.56 -4.57 -1.65
N SER A 150 -13.23 -5.27 -0.74
CA SER A 150 -14.64 -5.63 -0.86
C SER A 150 -15.37 -5.16 0.39
N LEU A 151 -16.00 -3.98 0.31
CA LEU A 151 -16.78 -3.39 1.40
C LEU A 151 -18.25 -3.81 1.31
N ASN A 152 -18.78 -4.32 2.42
CA ASN A 152 -20.19 -4.68 2.55
C ASN A 152 -20.93 -3.61 3.37
N GLU A 153 -21.91 -2.94 2.77
CA GLU A 153 -22.69 -1.87 3.41
C GLU A 153 -23.60 -2.37 4.54
N LYS A 154 -24.10 -3.61 4.42
CA LYS A 154 -25.03 -4.19 5.40
C LYS A 154 -24.32 -4.76 6.63
N GLU A 155 -23.11 -5.26 6.44
CA GLU A 155 -22.33 -5.94 7.46
C GLU A 155 -20.88 -5.46 7.40
N PRO A 156 -20.52 -4.42 8.17
CA PRO A 156 -19.16 -3.89 8.24
C PRO A 156 -18.13 -4.99 8.49
N ARG A 157 -18.45 -5.91 9.42
CA ARG A 157 -17.61 -7.05 9.83
C ARG A 157 -17.33 -8.08 8.73
N SER A 158 -18.17 -8.18 7.71
CA SER A 158 -17.95 -9.11 6.61
C SER A 158 -17.15 -8.50 5.45
N SER A 159 -16.73 -7.23 5.59
CA SER A 159 -15.85 -6.58 4.64
C SER A 159 -14.52 -7.33 4.55
N LYS A 160 -14.09 -7.62 3.32
CA LYS A 160 -12.86 -8.37 3.05
C LYS A 160 -11.84 -7.44 2.42
N ILE A 161 -10.71 -7.28 3.09
CA ILE A 161 -9.58 -6.52 2.56
C ILE A 161 -8.44 -7.53 2.33
N GLY A 162 -8.00 -7.66 1.09
CA GLY A 162 -6.87 -8.51 0.72
C GLY A 162 -5.55 -7.75 0.78
N LEU A 163 -4.58 -8.27 1.53
CA LEU A 163 -3.28 -7.64 1.73
C LEU A 163 -2.13 -8.44 1.10
N THR A 164 -0.99 -7.79 0.87
CA THR A 164 0.28 -8.42 0.45
C THR A 164 1.50 -7.82 1.10
N MET A 165 2.52 -8.66 1.28
CA MET A 165 3.85 -8.30 1.79
C MET A 165 4.99 -8.75 0.85
N ARG A 166 4.68 -9.36 -0.30
CA ARG A 166 5.71 -9.88 -1.24
C ARG A 166 6.52 -8.81 -1.96
N GLN A 167 6.10 -7.56 -1.92
CA GLN A 167 6.75 -6.47 -2.64
C GLN A 167 7.91 -5.88 -1.85
N THR A 168 8.87 -5.29 -2.55
CA THR A 168 10.03 -4.62 -1.93
C THR A 168 9.58 -3.48 -1.02
N GLY A 169 10.12 -3.43 0.21
CA GLY A 169 9.79 -2.40 1.19
C GLY A 169 8.52 -2.68 2.01
N LEU A 170 7.91 -3.85 1.84
CA LEU A 170 6.86 -4.39 2.70
C LEU A 170 7.44 -5.51 3.58
N GLY A 171 6.79 -5.79 4.71
CA GLY A 171 7.33 -6.74 5.68
C GLY A 171 7.03 -6.36 7.11
N LYS A 172 7.49 -7.24 8.02
CA LYS A 172 7.61 -6.90 9.43
C LYS A 172 8.57 -5.72 9.59
N VAL A 173 8.27 -4.79 10.49
CA VAL A 173 9.10 -3.59 10.72
C VAL A 173 10.56 -3.99 11.01
N GLU A 174 10.76 -5.05 11.80
CA GLU A 174 12.08 -5.60 12.10
C GLU A 174 12.86 -6.04 10.85
N TRP A 175 12.19 -6.64 9.85
CA TRP A 175 12.82 -7.06 8.61
C TRP A 175 13.25 -5.86 7.77
N LEU A 176 12.44 -4.79 7.78
CA LEU A 176 12.74 -3.56 7.07
C LEU A 176 13.93 -2.82 7.70
N GLU A 177 13.99 -2.77 9.03
CA GLU A 177 15.14 -2.18 9.74
C GLU A 177 16.44 -2.93 9.48
N ALA A 178 16.39 -4.27 9.50
CA ALA A 178 17.54 -5.12 9.18
C ALA A 178 18.00 -4.92 7.72
N ALA A 179 17.06 -4.88 6.77
CA ALA A 179 17.36 -4.62 5.36
C ALA A 179 17.97 -3.23 5.15
N ARG A 180 17.48 -2.21 5.86
CA ARG A 180 18.02 -0.84 5.78
C ARG A 180 19.46 -0.76 6.30
N LYS A 181 19.74 -1.38 7.45
CA LYS A 181 21.10 -1.45 8.01
C LYS A 181 22.07 -2.20 7.09
N ALA A 182 21.63 -3.28 6.45
CA ALA A 182 22.44 -4.02 5.49
C ALA A 182 22.78 -3.15 4.26
N GLN A 183 21.80 -2.43 3.70
CA GLN A 183 22.02 -1.50 2.59
C GLN A 183 22.93 -0.33 2.98
N GLU A 184 22.74 0.28 4.15
CA GLU A 184 23.62 1.36 4.63
C GLU A 184 25.07 0.88 4.79
N ALA A 185 25.29 -0.35 5.29
CA ALA A 185 26.62 -0.94 5.39
C ALA A 185 27.25 -1.23 4.02
N GLU A 186 26.46 -1.70 3.06
CA GLU A 186 26.91 -1.98 1.69
C GLU A 186 27.28 -0.70 0.95
N VAL A 187 26.45 0.34 1.03
CA VAL A 187 26.73 1.67 0.46
C VAL A 187 28.00 2.27 1.08
N ALA A 188 28.19 2.15 2.39
CA ALA A 188 29.41 2.60 3.07
C ALA A 188 30.67 1.82 2.64
N LEU A 189 30.55 0.52 2.32
CA LEU A 189 31.64 -0.30 1.77
C LEU A 189 31.99 0.11 0.33
N VAL A 190 30.98 0.37 -0.52
CA VAL A 190 31.18 0.86 -1.89
C VAL A 190 31.83 2.26 -1.90
N GLU A 191 31.43 3.15 -1.00
CA GLU A 191 32.09 4.46 -0.83
C GLU A 191 33.56 4.34 -0.36
N LYS A 192 33.87 3.40 0.52
CA LYS A 192 35.26 3.17 0.96
C LYS A 192 36.12 2.58 -0.15
N THR A 193 35.58 1.68 -0.96
CA THR A 193 36.29 1.02 -2.07
C THR A 193 36.50 1.96 -3.26
N SER A 194 35.58 2.89 -3.50
CA SER A 194 35.75 3.94 -4.52
C SER A 194 36.75 5.03 -4.08
N ARG A 195 36.87 5.33 -2.78
CA ARG A 195 37.90 6.25 -2.24
C ARG A 195 39.32 5.67 -2.26
N SER A 196 39.50 4.35 -2.12
CA SER A 196 40.82 3.71 -2.25
C SER A 196 41.29 3.63 -3.73
N ALA A 197 40.40 3.32 -4.67
CA ALA A 197 40.72 3.29 -6.10
C ALA A 197 41.08 4.66 -6.70
N GLY A 198 40.69 5.77 -6.05
CA GLY A 198 41.05 7.13 -6.45
C GLY A 198 42.48 7.57 -6.09
N ARG A 199 43.20 6.81 -5.23
CA ARG A 199 44.59 7.15 -4.84
C ARG A 199 45.66 6.57 -5.77
N ASP A 200 45.37 5.48 -6.48
CA ASP A 200 46.38 4.81 -7.32
C ASP A 200 46.59 5.42 -8.71
N LYS A 201 45.75 6.38 -9.14
CA LYS A 201 45.92 7.08 -10.44
C LYS A 201 46.75 8.38 -10.40
N LYS A 202 47.49 8.65 -9.31
CA LYS A 202 48.35 9.85 -9.19
C LYS A 202 49.86 9.56 -9.12
N ALA A 203 50.29 8.35 -9.46
CA ALA A 203 51.69 7.95 -9.48
C ALA A 203 52.13 7.40 -10.85
N GLN A 204 51.90 8.17 -11.92
CA GLN A 204 52.64 8.01 -13.19
C GLN A 204 52.41 9.24 -14.08
N LYS A 205 53.19 10.30 -13.88
CA LYS A 205 53.49 11.25 -14.96
C LYS A 205 54.79 12.03 -14.71
N ALA A 206 55.68 11.92 -15.72
CA ALA A 206 56.84 12.76 -16.06
C ALA A 206 58.11 12.59 -15.20
N PRO A 207 59.33 12.76 -15.76
CA PRO A 207 59.70 13.62 -16.91
C PRO A 207 60.37 12.84 -18.07
N GLU A 208 60.48 13.36 -19.30
CA GLU A 208 61.45 14.37 -19.74
C GLU A 208 61.03 15.12 -21.03
N THR A 209 61.81 16.16 -21.29
CA THR A 209 61.59 17.41 -22.02
C THR A 209 61.79 17.38 -23.55
N VAL A 210 60.96 18.23 -24.17
CA VAL A 210 61.00 18.95 -25.47
C VAL A 210 62.33 19.04 -26.24
N THR A 211 62.24 18.87 -27.57
CA THR A 211 62.83 19.62 -28.74
C THR A 211 63.05 18.61 -29.88
N ASP A 212 62.84 18.85 -31.18
CA ASP A 212 62.53 20.04 -31.96
C ASP A 212 62.06 19.60 -33.37
N SER A 213 61.38 20.52 -34.06
CA SER A 213 61.37 20.72 -35.52
C SER A 213 60.77 19.69 -36.52
N ALA A 214 59.87 20.27 -37.34
CA ALA A 214 59.82 20.22 -38.81
C ALA A 214 59.40 18.93 -39.57
N GLY A 215 58.31 19.09 -40.33
CA GLY A 215 58.34 18.83 -41.78
C GLY A 215 57.58 17.62 -42.33
N GLN A 216 56.58 17.94 -43.18
CA GLN A 216 56.15 17.20 -44.40
C GLN A 216 55.46 15.83 -44.21
N ALA A 217 54.17 15.68 -44.51
CA ALA A 217 53.49 15.67 -45.83
C ALA A 217 53.34 14.26 -46.44
N LEU A 218 52.20 14.07 -47.12
CA LEU A 218 51.70 12.94 -47.93
C LEU A 218 51.09 11.76 -47.13
N ALA A 219 49.77 11.56 -47.17
CA ALA A 219 48.91 11.08 -48.28
C ALA A 219 48.89 9.55 -48.37
N GLU A 220 47.72 8.93 -48.14
CA GLU A 220 46.96 8.26 -49.19
C GLU A 220 45.60 7.76 -48.68
N ALA A 221 44.61 7.94 -49.54
CA ALA A 221 43.22 7.56 -49.40
C ALA A 221 42.96 6.16 -49.96
N LYS A 222 41.93 5.48 -49.44
CA LYS A 222 41.05 4.45 -50.04
C LYS A 222 40.45 3.63 -48.88
N SER A 223 39.19 3.22 -48.80
CA SER A 223 37.98 3.33 -49.62
C SER A 223 36.93 2.49 -48.87
N ALA A 224 35.73 3.01 -48.63
CA ALA A 224 34.53 2.19 -48.37
C ALA A 224 33.89 1.81 -49.73
N PRO A 225 32.75 1.09 -49.82
CA PRO A 225 32.05 0.16 -48.90
C PRO A 225 31.72 -1.20 -49.59
N ALA A 226 31.12 -2.17 -48.88
CA ALA A 226 30.19 -3.15 -49.47
C ALA A 226 29.54 -4.06 -48.41
N ASP A 227 28.21 -4.02 -48.32
CA ASP A 227 27.36 -5.13 -47.86
C ASP A 227 27.59 -6.38 -48.74
N PRO A 228 27.22 -7.58 -48.25
CA PRO A 228 26.04 -8.19 -48.86
C PRO A 228 25.13 -8.96 -47.89
N GLU A 229 23.83 -8.75 -48.05
CA GLU A 229 22.80 -9.78 -47.84
C GLU A 229 22.91 -10.85 -48.94
N PRO A 230 22.53 -12.11 -48.70
CA PRO A 230 21.29 -12.54 -49.35
C PRO A 230 20.42 -13.51 -48.50
N ALA A 231 19.14 -13.13 -48.35
CA ALA A 231 17.97 -13.78 -48.96
C ALA A 231 17.80 -15.33 -48.94
N LYS A 232 16.59 -15.72 -48.45
CA LYS A 232 15.62 -16.70 -49.00
C LYS A 232 15.91 -18.21 -48.82
N ALA A 233 14.92 -19.10 -48.64
CA ALA A 233 13.47 -18.99 -48.48
C ALA A 233 12.83 -20.34 -48.02
N SER A 234 11.59 -20.21 -47.53
CA SER A 234 10.37 -21.05 -47.76
C SER A 234 10.44 -22.58 -47.76
N ASP A 235 9.56 -23.23 -46.97
CA ASP A 235 8.18 -23.63 -47.39
C ASP A 235 7.43 -24.16 -46.15
N SER A 236 6.24 -23.66 -45.78
CA SER A 236 4.89 -23.87 -46.36
C SER A 236 4.36 -25.30 -46.22
N VAL A 237 3.18 -25.44 -45.59
CA VAL A 237 2.02 -26.34 -45.84
C VAL A 237 1.20 -26.33 -44.53
N GLU A 238 0.19 -25.48 -44.37
CA GLU A 238 -1.23 -25.64 -44.77
C GLU A 238 -2.00 -26.82 -44.16
N GLY A 239 -3.05 -26.46 -43.40
CA GLY A 239 -4.32 -27.18 -43.28
C GLY A 239 -4.35 -28.35 -42.27
N ILE A 240 -5.45 -28.73 -41.62
CA ILE A 240 -6.90 -28.42 -41.63
C ILE A 240 -7.44 -29.07 -40.34
N GLY A 241 -8.52 -28.58 -39.73
CA GLY A 241 -9.33 -29.44 -38.85
C GLY A 241 -10.22 -28.76 -37.81
N GLU A 242 -11.48 -28.55 -38.18
CA GLU A 242 -12.62 -28.22 -37.31
C GLU A 242 -13.09 -29.38 -36.39
N ALA A 243 -14.02 -28.99 -35.48
CA ALA A 243 -14.98 -29.79 -34.70
C ALA A 243 -14.43 -30.41 -33.40
N LYS A 244 -15.06 -30.26 -32.23
CA LYS A 244 -16.49 -30.13 -31.90
C LYS A 244 -16.63 -29.57 -30.48
#